data_AF-A0A2A2S7Q1-F1
#
_entry.id   AF-A0A2A2S7Q1-F1
#
_cell.length_a   1.000
_cell.length_b   1.000
_cell.length_c   1.000
_cell.angle_alpha   90.00
_cell.angle_beta   90.00
_cell.angle_gamma   90.00
#
_symmetry.space_group_name_H-M   'P 1'
#
loop_
_entity.id
_entity.type
_entity.pdbx_description
1 polymer ?
#
loop_
_entity_poly.entity_id
_entity_poly.type
_entity_poly.pdbx_seq_one_letter_code
_entity_poly.pdbx_strand_id
1 'polypeptide(L)'
;MFWRSGEIFFLYYVDLIPIYPPRLNMKKWLLKYEQFVRNLQVYSDAGHESTLAYWKAQLFITLIMYGLPVSFLAAFPGLLYSFFSNDLTLGILEGVTFIGFALISFTTGLTLIARKFLFLAVFYPLAIYLIISMGYTGPGVFYLFGLTIISALILPKYAAWYSIVLNMVVLFAIAVILPVQAGMVNNQLHISLGSRIILTANFLFISVITVVLIHRIMDRLEKVLKNEMQLKRRYRLLFEKSPLPMWLFDTVTLHFIDVNEAAIRHYGYTREEFMRLKITDIRPQTEQSKIEEIVKLNRQTGLYHNQQTFHYKRDGELINVSIESNLIEIDGKILRLVLANDITELKKNELELQQAHQLLRRSEADLRAIFESSVDGLVLIDSDYAIKQFNQKATEYLRINPRSGGFTIGRNILTYIPAVQHADFLSMLERVKAGETIAYDRHYRTGKNSLWIYYTLNPVYTDDNISGICITGRDITSTKNYIQKIEDQNKVFREIAWIQSHIVRAPVARLLGLLQIIQQPTTDEDFDMAVRYMNESVTELDNIVADITTKSYSISMIEKPQNTYEKQRE
;
A
#
# COMPACT_ATOMS: atom_id res chain seq x y z
N MET A 1 45.03 -22.27 6.17
CA MET A 1 45.78 -23.54 6.23
C MET A 1 47.29 -23.39 5.99
N PHE A 2 47.79 -22.29 5.40
CA PHE A 2 49.23 -22.01 5.22
C PHE A 2 49.97 -21.39 6.43
N TRP A 3 49.32 -21.23 7.58
CA TRP A 3 49.80 -20.41 8.71
C TRP A 3 50.37 -21.18 9.91
N ARG A 4 50.50 -22.51 9.82
CA ARG A 4 51.10 -23.34 10.90
C ARG A 4 52.54 -23.80 10.63
N SER A 5 53.09 -23.53 9.45
CA SER A 5 54.43 -23.98 9.05
C SER A 5 55.56 -23.01 9.44
N GLY A 6 55.26 -21.75 9.77
CA GLY A 6 56.26 -20.75 10.15
C GLY A 6 56.82 -20.92 11.58
N GLU A 7 55.98 -21.37 12.53
CA GLU A 7 56.43 -21.67 13.90
C GLU A 7 57.39 -22.87 13.95
N ILE A 8 57.24 -23.80 13.00
CA ILE A 8 58.03 -25.05 12.96
C ILE A 8 59.44 -24.80 12.43
N PHE A 9 59.63 -23.84 11.51
CA PHE A 9 60.95 -23.50 10.98
C PHE A 9 61.84 -22.75 11.98
N PHE A 10 61.23 -21.97 12.89
CA PHE A 10 61.94 -21.15 13.88
C PHE A 10 62.45 -21.94 15.08
N LEU A 11 61.74 -22.99 15.50
CA LEU A 11 62.15 -23.84 16.62
C LEU A 11 63.29 -24.80 16.25
N TYR A 12 63.33 -25.30 15.01
CA TYR A 12 64.30 -26.33 14.61
C TYR A 12 65.74 -25.80 14.45
N TYR A 13 65.92 -24.51 14.15
CA TYR A 13 67.26 -23.92 13.95
C TYR A 13 67.92 -23.43 15.25
N VAL A 14 67.13 -23.17 16.30
CA VAL A 14 67.64 -22.71 17.60
C VAL A 14 68.29 -23.86 18.39
N ASP A 15 67.94 -25.11 18.10
CA ASP A 15 68.48 -26.30 18.79
C ASP A 15 69.84 -26.78 18.26
N LEU A 16 70.41 -26.15 17.22
CA LEU A 16 71.67 -26.58 16.56
C LEU A 16 72.93 -25.80 16.99
N ILE A 17 72.83 -24.86 17.94
CA ILE A 17 73.97 -24.07 18.42
C ILE A 17 74.20 -24.33 19.91
N PRO A 18 75.22 -25.11 20.32
CA PRO A 18 75.46 -25.43 21.71
C PRO A 18 76.33 -24.36 22.38
N ILE A 19 75.81 -23.15 22.58
CA ILE A 19 76.43 -22.14 23.48
C ILE A 19 75.33 -21.37 24.22
N TYR A 20 75.21 -21.61 25.53
CA TYR A 20 74.27 -20.92 26.44
C TYR A 20 74.66 -19.44 26.65
N PRO A 21 73.68 -18.50 26.57
CA PRO A 21 73.45 -17.56 27.68
C PRO A 21 71.92 -17.44 28.00
N PRO A 22 71.45 -16.55 28.91
CA PRO A 22 70.21 -16.76 29.67
C PRO A 22 69.00 -16.82 28.74
N ARG A 23 68.03 -17.69 29.06
CA ARG A 23 66.77 -17.88 28.33
C ARG A 23 66.02 -16.55 28.20
N LEU A 24 66.38 -15.75 27.19
CA LEU A 24 65.58 -14.64 26.71
C LEU A 24 64.30 -15.30 26.23
N ASN A 25 63.22 -15.12 26.97
CA ASN A 25 61.95 -15.74 26.66
C ASN A 25 61.39 -14.99 25.44
N MET A 26 61.91 -15.32 24.25
CA MET A 26 61.73 -14.61 22.98
C MET A 26 60.24 -14.43 22.66
N LYS A 27 59.42 -15.40 23.09
CA LYS A 27 57.96 -15.35 23.05
C LYS A 27 57.38 -14.17 23.83
N LYS A 28 57.84 -13.91 25.06
CA LYS A 28 57.40 -12.76 25.87
C LYS A 28 57.85 -11.42 25.27
N TRP A 29 59.04 -11.37 24.66
CA TRP A 29 59.53 -10.18 23.98
C TRP A 29 58.73 -9.88 22.72
N LEU A 30 58.48 -10.87 21.87
CA LEU A 30 57.64 -10.75 20.67
C LEU A 30 56.23 -10.25 21.01
N LEU A 31 55.61 -10.78 22.07
CA LEU A 31 54.30 -10.32 22.55
C LEU A 31 54.30 -8.85 22.98
N LYS A 32 55.32 -8.40 23.72
CA LYS A 32 55.45 -6.99 24.13
C LYS A 32 55.72 -6.07 22.93
N TYR A 33 56.54 -6.52 21.98
CA TYR A 33 56.83 -5.79 20.75
C TYR A 33 55.59 -5.66 19.86
N GLU A 34 54.85 -6.76 19.69
CA GLU A 34 53.59 -6.75 18.94
C GLU A 34 52.57 -5.79 19.56
N GLN A 35 52.41 -5.80 20.88
CA GLN A 35 51.55 -4.84 21.59
C GLN A 35 52.01 -3.39 21.38
N PHE A 36 53.31 -3.12 21.45
CA PHE A 36 53.87 -1.79 21.21
C PHE A 36 53.60 -1.30 19.77
N VAL A 37 53.83 -2.16 18.77
CA VAL A 37 53.61 -1.82 17.36
C VAL A 37 52.13 -1.69 17.04
N ARG A 38 51.25 -2.48 17.66
CA ARG A 38 49.79 -2.30 17.57
C ARG A 38 49.34 -0.97 18.19
N ASN A 39 49.96 -0.53 19.28
CA ASN A 39 49.65 0.78 19.86
C ASN A 39 50.06 1.95 18.94
N LEU A 40 51.01 1.76 18.03
CA LEU A 40 51.30 2.72 16.94
C LEU A 40 50.16 2.79 15.90
N GLN A 41 49.26 1.79 15.79
CA GLN A 41 48.10 1.83 14.88
C GLN A 41 47.07 2.90 15.27
N VAL A 42 47.00 3.27 16.56
CA VAL A 42 46.02 4.25 17.09
C VAL A 42 46.19 5.64 16.46
N TYR A 43 47.35 5.95 15.89
CA TYR A 43 47.61 7.21 15.17
C TYR A 43 47.14 7.24 13.71
N SER A 44 46.55 6.16 13.18
CA SER A 44 45.90 6.15 11.84
C SER A 44 44.43 6.58 11.90
N ASP A 45 44.18 7.69 12.58
CA ASP A 45 42.84 8.11 12.99
C ASP A 45 41.89 8.39 11.81
N ALA A 46 40.63 7.98 12.02
CA ALA A 46 39.40 8.41 11.38
C ALA A 46 39.29 8.37 9.82
N GLY A 47 38.82 7.24 9.28
CA GLY A 47 38.08 7.26 8.00
C GLY A 47 38.14 5.99 7.15
N HIS A 48 37.29 5.02 7.50
CA HIS A 48 36.94 3.83 6.72
C HIS A 48 38.08 2.82 6.46
N GLU A 49 37.98 1.64 7.10
CA GLU A 49 38.78 0.42 6.85
C GLU A 49 38.79 -0.05 5.38
N SER A 50 38.05 0.63 4.50
CA SER A 50 37.89 0.34 3.08
C SER A 50 38.80 1.14 2.15
N THR A 51 39.63 2.06 2.67
CA THR A 51 40.49 2.90 1.83
C THR A 51 41.83 2.23 1.53
N LEU A 52 42.34 2.41 0.31
CA LEU A 52 43.66 1.90 -0.08
C LEU A 52 44.79 2.45 0.81
N ALA A 53 44.66 3.70 1.28
CA ALA A 53 45.62 4.34 2.17
C ALA A 53 45.75 3.59 3.51
N TYR A 54 44.61 3.14 4.07
CA TYR A 54 44.57 2.34 5.29
C TYR A 54 45.32 1.00 5.11
N TRP A 55 45.02 0.25 4.04
CA TRP A 55 45.70 -1.01 3.77
C TRP A 55 47.21 -0.86 3.55
N LYS A 56 47.66 0.20 2.86
CA LYS A 56 49.09 0.51 2.70
C LYS A 56 49.78 0.88 4.02
N ALA A 57 49.07 1.50 4.96
CA ALA A 57 49.56 1.76 6.31
C ALA A 57 49.70 0.45 7.09
N GLN A 58 48.67 -0.41 7.04
CA GLN A 58 48.68 -1.72 7.70
C GLN A 58 49.80 -2.62 7.17
N LEU A 59 50.01 -2.68 5.86
CA LEU A 59 51.11 -3.44 5.26
C LEU A 59 52.48 -2.98 5.79
N PHE A 60 52.68 -1.67 5.98
CA PHE A 60 53.94 -1.15 6.52
C PHE A 60 54.12 -1.45 8.02
N ILE A 61 53.05 -1.39 8.81
CA ILE A 61 53.09 -1.75 10.23
C ILE A 61 53.39 -3.24 10.38
N THR A 62 52.78 -4.09 9.57
CA THR A 62 53.09 -5.52 9.47
C THR A 62 54.54 -5.75 9.06
N LEU A 63 55.06 -4.98 8.11
CA LEU A 63 56.46 -5.03 7.71
C LEU A 63 57.40 -4.69 8.87
N ILE A 64 57.09 -3.69 9.70
CA ILE A 64 57.87 -3.38 10.91
C ILE A 64 57.75 -4.52 11.94
N MET A 65 56.53 -5.01 12.17
CA MET A 65 56.20 -6.04 13.17
C MET A 65 56.95 -7.35 12.93
N TYR A 66 57.05 -7.81 11.68
CA TYR A 66 57.75 -9.06 11.36
C TYR A 66 59.15 -8.84 10.81
N GLY A 67 59.41 -7.69 10.20
CA GLY A 67 60.70 -7.38 9.61
C GLY A 67 61.79 -7.24 10.64
N LEU A 68 61.55 -6.62 11.80
CA LEU A 68 62.61 -6.38 12.78
C LEU A 68 63.17 -7.71 13.36
N PRO A 69 62.34 -8.67 13.82
CA PRO A 69 62.85 -9.98 14.24
C PRO A 69 63.56 -10.76 13.12
N VAL A 70 63.03 -10.70 11.88
CA VAL A 70 63.65 -11.38 10.74
C VAL A 70 64.98 -10.72 10.35
N SER A 71 65.10 -9.40 10.49
CA SER A 71 66.34 -8.67 10.20
C SER A 71 67.49 -9.09 11.12
N PHE A 72 67.20 -9.49 12.36
CA PHE A 72 68.21 -10.05 13.27
C PHE A 72 68.81 -11.35 12.73
N LEU A 73 67.97 -12.25 12.19
CA LEU A 73 68.42 -13.48 11.55
C LEU A 73 69.16 -13.20 10.25
N ALA A 74 68.70 -12.22 9.47
CA ALA A 74 69.31 -11.85 8.20
C ALA A 74 70.70 -11.21 8.38
N ALA A 75 70.90 -10.42 9.44
CA ALA A 75 72.17 -9.74 9.72
C ALA A 75 73.27 -10.71 10.23
N PHE A 76 72.88 -11.85 10.84
CA PHE A 76 73.84 -12.75 11.47
C PHE A 76 74.85 -13.39 10.51
N PRO A 77 74.46 -13.95 9.35
CA PRO A 77 75.42 -14.42 8.35
C PRO A 77 76.37 -13.32 7.84
N GLY A 78 75.86 -12.09 7.66
CA GLY A 78 76.66 -10.95 7.22
C GLY A 78 77.72 -10.54 8.25
N LEU A 79 77.34 -10.51 9.53
CA LEU A 79 78.24 -10.24 10.66
C LEU A 79 79.29 -11.36 10.83
N LEU A 80 78.90 -12.63 10.68
CA LEU A 80 79.85 -13.75 10.69
C LEU A 80 80.83 -13.65 9.53
N TYR A 81 80.34 -13.39 8.32
CA TYR A 81 81.19 -13.23 7.14
C TYR A 81 82.15 -12.06 7.29
N SER A 82 81.70 -10.93 7.85
CA SER A 82 82.53 -9.77 8.18
C SER A 82 83.67 -10.14 9.13
N PHE A 83 83.37 -10.92 10.18
CA PHE A 83 84.36 -11.39 11.15
C PHE A 83 85.41 -12.33 10.52
N PHE A 84 84.98 -13.30 9.71
CA PHE A 84 85.90 -14.25 9.07
C PHE A 84 86.70 -13.64 7.90
N SER A 85 86.12 -12.68 7.18
CA SER A 85 86.74 -12.07 6.00
C SER A 85 87.53 -10.80 6.31
N ASN A 86 87.58 -10.39 7.60
CA ASN A 86 88.16 -9.13 8.07
C ASN A 86 87.59 -7.88 7.36
N ASP A 87 86.35 -7.97 6.86
CA ASP A 87 85.63 -6.86 6.23
C ASP A 87 84.83 -6.10 7.29
N LEU A 88 85.50 -5.19 8.00
CA LEU A 88 84.90 -4.38 9.05
C LEU A 88 83.76 -3.48 8.52
N THR A 89 83.84 -3.04 7.26
CA THR A 89 82.87 -2.11 6.67
C THR A 89 81.51 -2.79 6.51
N LEU A 90 81.48 -4.04 6.06
CA LEU A 90 80.24 -4.82 5.98
C LEU A 90 79.57 -4.96 7.35
N GLY A 91 80.35 -5.31 8.37
CA GLY A 91 79.83 -5.50 9.73
C GLY A 91 79.25 -4.22 10.34
N ILE A 92 79.90 -3.07 10.10
CA ILE A 92 79.38 -1.76 10.51
C ILE A 92 78.06 -1.46 9.79
N LEU A 93 77.98 -1.70 8.48
CA LEU A 93 76.76 -1.41 7.70
C LEU A 93 75.58 -2.30 8.09
N GLU A 94 75.81 -3.59 8.33
CA GLU A 94 74.79 -4.50 8.87
C GLU A 94 74.30 -4.03 10.25
N GLY A 95 75.22 -3.64 11.13
CA GLY A 95 74.90 -3.08 12.45
C GLY A 95 74.09 -1.79 12.37
N VAL A 96 74.51 -0.83 11.52
CA VAL A 96 73.80 0.44 11.30
C VAL A 96 72.41 0.19 10.71
N THR A 97 72.28 -0.76 9.79
CA THR A 97 70.99 -1.10 9.16
C THR A 97 70.03 -1.68 10.21
N PHE A 98 70.51 -2.63 11.02
CA PHE A 98 69.73 -3.23 12.09
C PHE A 98 69.31 -2.20 13.16
N ILE A 99 70.26 -1.39 13.65
CA ILE A 99 70.00 -0.36 14.66
C ILE A 99 69.04 0.70 14.09
N GLY A 100 69.24 1.13 12.85
CA GLY A 100 68.37 2.09 12.17
C GLY A 100 66.94 1.56 12.05
N PHE A 101 66.76 0.29 11.67
CA PHE A 101 65.45 -0.33 11.62
C PHE A 101 64.82 -0.44 13.03
N ALA A 102 65.57 -0.82 14.04
CA ALA A 102 65.11 -0.83 15.43
C ALA A 102 64.65 0.56 15.89
N LEU A 103 65.42 1.61 15.64
CA LEU A 103 65.08 2.99 15.98
C LEU A 103 63.79 3.44 15.30
N ILE A 104 63.62 3.15 14.01
CA ILE A 104 62.39 3.46 13.27
C ILE A 104 61.18 2.72 13.85
N SER A 105 61.39 1.51 14.37
CA SER A 105 60.34 0.67 14.94
C SER A 105 59.91 1.16 16.32
N PHE A 106 60.86 1.60 17.17
CA PHE A 106 60.61 1.96 18.57
C PHE A 106 60.41 3.46 18.86
N THR A 107 60.84 4.36 17.97
CA THR A 107 60.65 5.80 18.19
C THR A 107 59.18 6.14 18.17
N THR A 108 58.65 6.92 19.11
CA THR A 108 57.21 7.24 19.19
C THR A 108 56.83 8.57 18.53
N GLY A 109 57.78 9.49 18.30
CA GLY A 109 57.55 10.82 17.72
C GLY A 109 57.56 10.91 16.18
N LEU A 110 57.80 9.81 15.46
CA LEU A 110 57.89 9.83 13.99
C LEU A 110 56.52 9.63 13.34
N THR A 111 56.19 10.50 12.38
CA THR A 111 55.02 10.34 11.51
C THR A 111 55.14 9.07 10.65
N LEU A 112 54.02 8.47 10.27
CA LEU A 112 54.02 7.23 9.47
C LEU A 112 54.74 7.42 8.13
N ILE A 113 54.60 8.57 7.50
CA ILE A 113 55.27 8.90 6.24
C ILE A 113 56.79 8.97 6.46
N ALA A 114 57.25 9.66 7.51
CA ALA A 114 58.67 9.73 7.85
C ALA A 114 59.26 8.34 8.10
N ARG A 115 58.54 7.47 8.83
CA ARG A 115 58.98 6.07 9.04
C ARG A 115 59.15 5.30 7.74
N LYS A 116 58.22 5.44 6.78
CA LYS A 116 58.32 4.75 5.47
C LYS A 116 59.57 5.16 4.70
N PHE A 117 59.86 6.46 4.65
CA PHE A 117 61.05 6.97 3.95
C PHE A 117 62.35 6.63 4.68
N LEU A 118 62.40 6.79 6.00
CA LEU A 118 63.55 6.40 6.81
C LEU A 118 63.83 4.90 6.70
N PHE A 119 62.78 4.08 6.73
CA PHE A 119 62.90 2.64 6.56
C PHE A 119 63.57 2.32 5.22
N LEU A 120 63.09 2.90 4.12
CA LEU A 120 63.71 2.69 2.81
C LEU A 120 65.16 3.19 2.78
N ALA A 121 65.44 4.37 3.35
CA ALA A 121 66.76 5.01 3.31
C ALA A 121 67.85 4.19 4.02
N VAL A 122 67.53 3.54 5.14
CA VAL A 122 68.49 2.80 5.97
C VAL A 122 69.14 1.61 5.21
N PHE A 123 68.45 1.01 4.24
CA PHE A 123 68.98 -0.15 3.50
C PHE A 123 69.81 0.23 2.25
N TYR A 124 69.77 1.47 1.77
CA TYR A 124 70.51 1.88 0.57
C TYR A 124 72.04 1.79 0.75
N PRO A 125 72.65 2.27 1.85
CA PRO A 125 74.08 2.16 2.06
C PRO A 125 74.58 0.70 2.05
N LEU A 126 73.84 -0.20 2.69
CA LEU A 126 74.13 -1.63 2.70
C LEU A 126 74.04 -2.22 1.28
N ALA A 127 72.98 -1.90 0.54
CA ALA A 127 72.81 -2.35 -0.84
C ALA A 127 73.95 -1.87 -1.76
N ILE A 128 74.33 -0.58 -1.66
CA ILE A 128 75.43 0.01 -2.42
C ILE A 128 76.75 -0.72 -2.11
N TYR A 129 77.04 -0.92 -0.82
CA TYR A 129 78.27 -1.59 -0.40
C TYR A 129 78.33 -3.02 -0.91
N LEU A 130 77.24 -3.79 -0.81
CA LEU A 130 77.18 -5.16 -1.33
C LEU A 130 77.39 -5.23 -2.85
N ILE A 131 76.97 -4.22 -3.62
CA ILE A 131 77.25 -4.16 -5.07
C ILE A 131 78.73 -3.87 -5.31
N ILE A 132 79.34 -2.99 -4.52
CA ILE A 132 80.77 -2.64 -4.66
C ILE A 132 81.66 -3.83 -4.27
N SER A 133 81.35 -4.52 -3.16
CA SER A 133 82.18 -5.59 -2.60
C SER A 133 81.94 -6.95 -3.27
N MET A 134 80.69 -7.31 -3.58
CA MET A 134 80.32 -8.60 -4.16
C MET A 134 79.95 -8.54 -5.65
N GLY A 135 80.03 -7.35 -6.25
CA GLY A 135 79.80 -7.13 -7.68
C GLY A 135 78.32 -6.98 -8.09
N TYR A 136 78.13 -6.69 -9.39
CA TYR A 136 76.82 -6.44 -10.01
C TYR A 136 75.85 -7.63 -10.01
N THR A 137 76.38 -8.85 -9.90
CA THR A 137 75.58 -10.08 -9.77
C THR A 137 75.39 -10.51 -8.32
N GLY A 138 75.93 -9.73 -7.37
CA GLY A 138 75.82 -9.98 -5.95
C GLY A 138 74.46 -9.62 -5.35
N PRO A 139 74.27 -9.88 -4.06
CA PRO A 139 72.99 -9.69 -3.37
C PRO A 139 72.50 -8.24 -3.38
N GLY A 140 73.38 -7.25 -3.50
CA GLY A 140 73.01 -5.83 -3.39
C GLY A 140 72.03 -5.34 -4.46
N VAL A 141 72.06 -5.88 -5.69
CA VAL A 141 71.04 -5.55 -6.72
C VAL A 141 69.66 -6.10 -6.33
N PHE A 142 69.60 -7.27 -5.69
CA PHE A 142 68.36 -7.81 -5.15
C PHE A 142 67.80 -6.97 -4.00
N TYR A 143 68.66 -6.36 -3.17
CA TYR A 143 68.24 -5.38 -2.16
C TYR A 143 67.58 -4.16 -2.80
N LEU A 144 68.18 -3.58 -3.86
CA LEU A 144 67.57 -2.45 -4.58
C LEU A 144 66.23 -2.83 -5.21
N PHE A 145 66.10 -4.04 -5.76
CA PHE A 145 64.82 -4.53 -6.28
C PHE A 145 63.78 -4.71 -5.16
N GLY A 146 64.18 -5.29 -4.03
CA GLY A 146 63.33 -5.44 -2.85
C GLY A 146 62.83 -4.10 -2.33
N LEU A 147 63.69 -3.08 -2.30
CA LEU A 147 63.31 -1.70 -1.94
C LEU A 147 62.30 -1.11 -2.93
N THR A 148 62.42 -1.42 -4.22
CA THR A 148 61.42 -1.01 -5.24
C THR A 148 60.06 -1.65 -4.96
N ILE A 149 60.02 -2.96 -4.68
CA ILE A 149 58.78 -3.68 -4.34
C ILE A 149 58.14 -3.10 -3.09
N ILE A 150 58.93 -2.97 -2.01
CA ILE A 150 58.45 -2.44 -0.74
C ILE A 150 57.93 -1.02 -0.93
N SER A 151 58.68 -0.17 -1.63
CA SER A 151 58.27 1.18 -1.98
C SER A 151 56.94 1.20 -2.75
N ALA A 152 56.75 0.28 -3.70
CA ALA A 152 55.50 0.18 -4.46
C ALA A 152 54.29 -0.23 -3.61
N LEU A 153 54.51 -1.09 -2.61
CA LEU A 153 53.48 -1.57 -1.69
C LEU A 153 53.08 -0.50 -0.67
N ILE A 154 54.04 0.23 -0.10
CA ILE A 154 53.79 1.10 1.06
C ILE A 154 53.58 2.58 0.71
N LEU A 155 54.12 3.05 -0.42
CA LEU A 155 54.05 4.47 -0.82
C LEU A 155 52.89 4.75 -1.81
N PRO A 156 52.48 6.01 -1.94
CA PRO A 156 51.61 6.46 -3.03
C PRO A 156 52.25 6.26 -4.41
N LYS A 157 51.42 6.19 -5.45
CA LYS A 157 51.84 5.93 -6.84
C LYS A 157 53.00 6.80 -7.30
N TYR A 158 52.91 8.11 -7.11
CA TYR A 158 53.96 9.04 -7.52
C TYR A 158 55.26 8.85 -6.75
N ALA A 159 55.18 8.53 -5.46
CA ALA A 159 56.35 8.37 -4.61
C ALA A 159 57.08 7.05 -4.85
N ALA A 160 56.39 6.00 -5.29
CA ALA A 160 57.03 4.73 -5.62
C ALA A 160 58.00 4.83 -6.81
N TRP A 161 57.75 5.72 -7.78
CA TRP A 161 58.65 5.96 -8.91
C TRP A 161 60.01 6.51 -8.49
N TYR A 162 60.09 7.22 -7.36
CA TYR A 162 61.39 7.70 -6.85
C TYR A 162 62.35 6.57 -6.52
N SER A 163 61.86 5.39 -6.11
CA SER A 163 62.73 4.23 -5.88
C SER A 163 63.42 3.76 -7.16
N ILE A 164 62.72 3.78 -8.30
CA ILE A 164 63.30 3.42 -9.60
C ILE A 164 64.36 4.43 -10.01
N VAL A 165 64.04 5.73 -9.89
CA VAL A 165 64.98 6.81 -10.23
C VAL A 165 66.23 6.74 -9.35
N LEU A 166 66.06 6.55 -8.04
CA LEU A 166 67.16 6.43 -7.10
C LEU A 166 68.03 5.20 -7.39
N ASN A 167 67.42 4.05 -7.65
CA ASN A 167 68.12 2.83 -8.04
C ASN A 167 68.87 2.99 -9.35
N MET A 168 68.30 3.69 -10.33
CA MET A 168 68.97 3.99 -11.60
C MET A 168 70.20 4.87 -11.38
N VAL A 169 70.10 5.91 -10.56
CA VAL A 169 71.24 6.77 -10.20
C VAL A 169 72.33 5.97 -9.50
N VAL A 170 71.97 5.12 -8.53
CA VAL A 170 72.90 4.25 -7.81
C VAL A 170 73.61 3.28 -8.76
N LEU A 171 72.88 2.55 -9.60
CA LEU A 171 73.45 1.58 -10.52
C LEU A 171 74.30 2.25 -11.59
N PHE A 172 73.92 3.44 -12.08
CA PHE A 172 74.70 4.22 -13.04
C PHE A 172 76.00 4.74 -12.42
N ALA A 173 75.94 5.29 -11.20
CA ALA A 173 77.11 5.77 -10.47
C ALA A 173 78.13 4.64 -10.25
N ILE A 174 77.66 3.46 -9.85
CA ILE A 174 78.54 2.30 -9.66
C ILE A 174 79.06 1.76 -11.01
N ALA A 175 78.32 1.92 -12.10
CA ALA A 175 78.64 1.28 -13.38
C ALA A 175 79.69 2.08 -14.15
N VAL A 176 79.58 3.42 -14.07
CA VAL A 176 80.31 4.37 -14.90
C VAL A 176 81.31 5.18 -14.08
N ILE A 177 80.97 5.65 -12.88
CA ILE A 177 81.77 6.64 -12.14
C ILE A 177 82.88 5.96 -11.33
N LEU A 178 82.53 4.92 -10.56
CA LEU A 178 83.48 4.25 -9.66
C LEU A 178 84.66 3.55 -10.38
N PRO A 179 84.48 2.85 -11.52
CA PRO A 179 85.60 2.22 -12.23
C PRO A 179 86.56 3.22 -12.89
N VAL A 180 86.05 4.39 -13.30
CA VAL A 180 86.81 5.42 -14.02
C VAL A 180 87.73 6.22 -13.09
N GLN A 181 87.31 6.46 -11.84
CA GLN A 181 88.13 7.17 -10.85
C GLN A 181 89.17 6.28 -10.14
N ALA A 182 88.95 4.97 -10.11
CA ALA A 182 89.69 4.09 -9.22
C ALA A 182 91.08 3.67 -9.72
N GLY A 183 91.33 3.49 -11.02
CA GLY A 183 92.62 3.00 -11.58
C GLY A 183 93.14 1.64 -11.06
N MET A 184 92.62 1.14 -9.94
CA MET A 184 93.02 0.02 -9.11
C MET A 184 91.87 -0.27 -8.12
N VAL A 185 90.82 -0.96 -8.54
CA VAL A 185 89.93 -1.66 -7.60
C VAL A 185 89.74 -3.09 -8.10
N ASN A 186 90.33 -3.99 -7.32
CA ASN A 186 90.21 -5.44 -7.25
C ASN A 186 89.62 -6.23 -8.44
N ASN A 187 90.34 -7.30 -8.77
CA ASN A 187 90.12 -8.29 -9.83
C ASN A 187 88.81 -9.14 -9.70
N GLN A 188 87.74 -8.63 -9.08
CA GLN A 188 86.50 -9.37 -8.82
C GLN A 188 85.26 -8.81 -9.56
N LEU A 189 85.38 -7.67 -10.25
CA LEU A 189 84.34 -7.15 -11.16
C LEU A 189 84.53 -7.66 -12.60
N HIS A 190 84.56 -8.99 -12.80
CA HIS A 190 84.74 -9.68 -14.11
C HIS A 190 83.58 -9.50 -15.12
N ILE A 191 82.80 -8.43 -15.04
CA ILE A 191 81.66 -8.18 -15.92
C ILE A 191 81.98 -6.97 -16.80
N SER A 192 81.96 -7.19 -18.13
CA SER A 192 82.19 -6.14 -19.13
C SER A 192 81.19 -4.99 -18.99
N LEU A 193 81.58 -3.80 -19.46
CA LEU A 193 80.70 -2.63 -19.46
C LEU A 193 79.35 -2.93 -20.15
N GLY A 194 79.38 -3.66 -21.28
CA GLY A 194 78.18 -4.09 -22.00
C GLY A 194 77.25 -4.94 -21.13
N SER A 195 77.79 -5.90 -20.38
CA SER A 195 76.99 -6.74 -19.48
C SER A 195 76.38 -5.96 -18.31
N ARG A 196 77.06 -4.93 -17.78
CA ARG A 196 76.50 -4.05 -16.73
C ARG A 196 75.35 -3.19 -17.25
N ILE A 197 75.47 -2.70 -18.48
CA ILE A 197 74.40 -1.93 -19.15
C ILE A 197 73.18 -2.83 -19.36
N ILE A 198 73.35 -4.05 -19.85
CA ILE A 198 72.26 -5.02 -20.07
C ILE A 198 71.55 -5.35 -18.75
N LEU A 199 72.32 -5.65 -17.68
CA LEU A 199 71.77 -5.94 -16.36
C LEU A 199 70.98 -4.75 -15.79
N THR A 200 71.51 -3.53 -15.92
CA THR A 200 70.84 -2.31 -15.45
C THR A 200 69.56 -2.02 -16.23
N ALA A 201 69.59 -2.20 -17.56
CA ALA A 201 68.41 -2.04 -18.41
C ALA A 201 67.32 -3.06 -18.08
N ASN A 202 67.67 -4.34 -17.91
CA ASN A 202 66.73 -5.39 -17.51
C ASN A 202 66.18 -5.16 -16.09
N PHE A 203 67.03 -4.74 -15.16
CA PHE A 203 66.61 -4.36 -13.81
C PHE A 203 65.60 -3.21 -13.82
N LEU A 204 65.86 -2.17 -14.61
CA LEU A 204 64.95 -1.03 -14.75
C LEU A 204 63.62 -1.47 -15.38
N PHE A 205 63.67 -2.31 -16.43
CA PHE A 205 62.47 -2.87 -17.05
C PHE A 205 61.60 -3.64 -16.06
N ILE A 206 62.19 -4.57 -15.30
CA ILE A 206 61.45 -5.35 -14.29
C ILE A 206 60.93 -4.40 -13.19
N SER A 207 61.73 -3.46 -12.72
CA SER A 207 61.33 -2.48 -11.70
C SER A 207 60.12 -1.64 -12.12
N VAL A 208 60.12 -1.14 -13.36
CA VAL A 208 58.99 -0.39 -13.94
C VAL A 208 57.75 -1.27 -14.01
N ILE A 209 57.87 -2.49 -14.55
CA ILE A 209 56.75 -3.43 -14.63
C ILE A 209 56.20 -3.74 -13.25
N THR A 210 57.05 -4.01 -12.27
CA THR A 210 56.65 -4.34 -10.90
C THR A 210 55.89 -3.19 -10.24
N VAL A 211 56.40 -1.95 -10.33
CA VAL A 211 55.70 -0.78 -9.79
C VAL A 211 54.34 -0.58 -10.46
N VAL A 212 54.27 -0.73 -11.79
CA VAL A 212 53.02 -0.60 -12.55
C VAL A 212 52.01 -1.69 -12.17
N LEU A 213 52.44 -2.95 -12.11
CA LEU A 213 51.57 -4.08 -11.76
C LEU A 213 51.03 -3.99 -10.33
N ILE A 214 51.90 -3.70 -9.36
CA ILE A 214 51.49 -3.56 -7.95
C ILE A 214 50.44 -2.46 -7.82
N HIS A 215 50.67 -1.28 -8.41
CA HIS A 215 49.69 -0.20 -8.36
C HIS A 215 48.40 -0.55 -9.09
N ARG A 216 48.49 -1.20 -10.26
CA ARG A 216 47.29 -1.61 -11.02
C ARG A 216 46.43 -2.62 -10.26
N ILE A 217 47.05 -3.55 -9.53
CA ILE A 217 46.34 -4.51 -8.67
C ILE A 217 45.69 -3.77 -7.50
N MET A 218 46.43 -2.90 -6.81
CA MET A 218 45.93 -2.12 -5.68
C MET A 218 44.74 -1.23 -6.07
N ASP A 219 44.82 -0.53 -7.20
CA ASP A 219 43.73 0.32 -7.72
C ASP A 219 42.49 -0.52 -8.09
N ARG A 220 42.69 -1.72 -8.68
CA ARG A 220 41.60 -2.66 -9.00
C ARG A 220 40.90 -3.16 -7.74
N LEU A 221 41.67 -3.55 -6.71
CA LEU A 221 41.13 -4.02 -5.43
C LEU A 221 40.30 -2.92 -4.75
N GLU A 222 40.79 -1.68 -4.71
CA GLU A 222 40.05 -0.56 -4.15
C GLU A 222 38.72 -0.33 -4.86
N LYS A 223 38.71 -0.39 -6.20
CA LYS A 223 37.48 -0.26 -6.99
C LYS A 223 36.48 -1.37 -6.69
N VAL A 224 36.93 -2.63 -6.59
CA VAL A 224 36.05 -3.76 -6.28
C VAL A 224 35.43 -3.60 -4.90
N LEU A 225 36.23 -3.27 -3.88
CA LEU A 225 35.74 -3.04 -2.52
C LEU A 225 34.75 -1.88 -2.43
N LYS A 226 35.05 -0.75 -3.10
CA LYS A 226 34.13 0.39 -3.17
C LYS A 226 32.81 0.03 -3.83
N ASN A 227 32.86 -0.69 -4.96
CA ASN A 227 31.66 -1.12 -5.67
C ASN A 227 30.80 -2.07 -4.82
N GLU A 228 31.43 -3.03 -4.13
CA GLU A 228 30.72 -3.96 -3.24
C GLU A 228 30.03 -3.21 -2.09
N MET A 229 30.72 -2.25 -1.46
CA MET A 229 30.13 -1.42 -0.40
C MET A 229 28.99 -0.54 -0.90
N GLN A 230 29.14 0.08 -2.07
CA GLN A 230 28.08 0.88 -2.68
C GLN A 230 26.86 0.03 -3.04
N LEU A 231 27.08 -1.17 -3.55
CA LEU A 231 26.01 -2.11 -3.90
C LEU A 231 25.25 -2.56 -2.65
N LYS A 232 25.97 -2.97 -1.59
CA LYS A 232 25.37 -3.31 -0.28
C LYS A 232 24.57 -2.15 0.30
N ARG A 233 25.12 -0.92 0.25
CA ARG A 233 24.42 0.29 0.71
C ARG A 233 23.16 0.58 -0.12
N ARG A 234 23.22 0.40 -1.44
CA ARG A 234 22.07 0.61 -2.34
C ARG A 234 20.94 -0.36 -2.03
N TYR A 235 21.23 -1.65 -1.88
CA TYR A 235 20.21 -2.64 -1.53
C TYR A 235 19.60 -2.39 -0.16
N ARG A 236 20.44 -2.08 0.85
CA ARG A 236 19.95 -1.73 2.18
C ARG A 236 19.04 -0.51 2.15
N LEU A 237 19.41 0.52 1.39
CA LEU A 237 18.59 1.72 1.27
C LEU A 237 17.22 1.43 0.62
N LEU A 238 17.18 0.61 -0.43
CA LEU A 238 15.92 0.24 -1.09
C LEU A 238 14.97 -0.50 -0.14
N PHE A 239 15.50 -1.42 0.67
CA PHE A 239 14.71 -2.12 1.70
C PHE A 239 14.22 -1.16 2.79
N GLU A 240 15.14 -0.40 3.39
CA GLU A 240 14.87 0.49 4.53
C GLU A 240 13.96 1.68 4.18
N LYS A 241 14.07 2.21 2.96
CA LYS A 241 13.31 3.38 2.49
C LYS A 241 12.13 3.02 1.60
N SER A 242 11.79 1.74 1.46
CA SER A 242 10.54 1.35 0.82
C SER A 242 9.35 1.97 1.59
N PRO A 243 8.36 2.55 0.90
CA PRO A 243 7.19 3.13 1.55
C PRO A 243 6.28 2.06 2.15
N LEU A 244 6.41 0.81 1.69
CA LEU A 244 5.60 -0.31 2.13
C LEU A 244 6.33 -1.11 3.21
N PRO A 245 5.60 -1.62 4.23
CA PRO A 245 6.13 -2.58 5.19
C PRO A 245 6.78 -3.77 4.51
N MET A 246 8.05 -4.01 4.83
CA MET A 246 8.81 -5.15 4.33
C MET A 246 9.63 -5.79 5.44
N TRP A 247 9.79 -7.11 5.33
CA TRP A 247 10.59 -7.87 6.27
C TRP A 247 11.15 -9.16 5.67
N LEU A 248 12.16 -9.68 6.36
CA LEU A 248 12.71 -11.00 6.16
C LEU A 248 12.37 -11.85 7.38
N PHE A 249 11.92 -13.08 7.15
CA PHE A 249 11.80 -14.06 8.23
C PHE A 249 12.39 -15.41 7.83
N ASP A 250 12.85 -16.16 8.82
CA ASP A 250 13.45 -17.48 8.65
C ASP A 250 12.37 -18.54 8.40
N THR A 251 12.50 -19.30 7.32
CA THR A 251 11.48 -20.29 6.92
C THR A 251 11.42 -21.53 7.81
N VAL A 252 12.40 -21.74 8.69
CA VAL A 252 12.45 -22.85 9.64
C VAL A 252 11.95 -22.42 11.02
N THR A 253 12.48 -21.31 11.54
CA THR A 253 12.16 -20.88 12.91
C THR A 253 10.98 -19.90 12.98
N LEU A 254 10.60 -19.34 11.83
CA LEU A 254 9.55 -18.33 11.66
C LEU A 254 9.83 -16.97 12.32
N HIS A 255 11.01 -16.77 12.90
CA HIS A 255 11.42 -15.48 13.47
C HIS A 255 11.75 -14.47 12.39
N PHE A 256 11.46 -13.21 12.66
CA PHE A 256 11.95 -12.12 11.83
C PHE A 256 13.46 -12.02 11.91
N ILE A 257 14.09 -11.77 10.77
CA ILE A 257 15.53 -11.59 10.59
C ILE A 257 15.87 -10.14 10.32
N ASP A 258 15.01 -9.42 9.60
CA ASP A 258 15.13 -7.98 9.42
C ASP A 258 13.76 -7.37 9.09
N VAL A 259 13.57 -6.10 9.43
CA VAL A 259 12.35 -5.32 9.14
C VAL A 259 12.76 -3.93 8.68
N ASN A 260 12.00 -3.35 7.75
CA ASN A 260 12.25 -1.99 7.32
C ASN A 260 11.53 -0.95 8.19
N GLU A 261 11.90 0.32 8.00
CA GLU A 261 11.32 1.44 8.73
C GLU A 261 9.80 1.60 8.52
N ALA A 262 9.27 1.22 7.35
CA ALA A 262 7.84 1.26 7.11
C ALA A 262 7.07 0.23 7.95
N ALA A 263 7.62 -0.98 8.12
CA ALA A 263 7.02 -2.01 8.98
C ALA A 263 7.03 -1.58 10.45
N ILE A 264 8.14 -1.01 10.93
CA ILE A 264 8.24 -0.47 12.30
C ILE A 264 7.17 0.59 12.54
N ARG A 265 7.05 1.59 11.65
CA ARG A 265 6.06 2.66 11.80
C ARG A 265 4.63 2.15 11.70
N HIS A 266 4.36 1.22 10.79
CA HIS A 266 3.00 0.76 10.51
C HIS A 266 2.46 -0.21 11.56
N TYR A 267 3.30 -1.14 12.04
CA TYR A 267 2.90 -2.12 13.05
C TYR A 267 3.15 -1.66 14.50
N GLY A 268 3.95 -0.61 14.69
CA GLY A 268 4.19 0.02 16.00
C GLY A 268 5.19 -0.70 16.91
N TYR A 269 5.78 -1.82 16.48
CA TYR A 269 6.86 -2.48 17.22
C TYR A 269 8.22 -1.85 16.91
N THR A 270 9.11 -1.82 17.90
CA THR A 270 10.53 -1.50 17.67
C THR A 270 11.22 -2.62 16.89
N ARG A 271 12.38 -2.34 16.29
CA ARG A 271 13.15 -3.35 15.55
C ARG A 271 13.51 -4.53 16.44
N GLU A 272 13.95 -4.27 17.67
CA GLU A 272 14.36 -5.28 18.64
C GLU A 272 13.20 -6.19 19.05
N GLU A 273 11.99 -5.65 19.15
CA GLU A 273 10.79 -6.43 19.43
C GLU A 273 10.40 -7.30 18.24
N PHE A 274 10.42 -6.73 17.02
CA PHE A 274 10.18 -7.50 15.80
C PHE A 274 11.11 -8.72 15.70
N MET A 275 12.41 -8.54 15.96
CA MET A 275 13.39 -9.64 15.90
C MET A 275 13.14 -10.77 16.91
N ARG A 276 12.36 -10.51 17.97
CA ARG A 276 11.98 -11.53 18.98
C ARG A 276 10.68 -12.25 18.64
N LEU A 277 9.87 -11.67 17.76
CA LEU A 277 8.59 -12.23 17.35
C LEU A 277 8.77 -13.26 16.23
N LYS A 278 7.77 -14.13 16.10
CA LYS A 278 7.53 -14.96 14.94
C LYS A 278 6.47 -14.34 14.06
N ILE A 279 6.47 -14.68 12.77
CA ILE A 279 5.42 -14.24 11.84
C ILE A 279 4.02 -14.71 12.24
N THR A 280 3.92 -15.77 13.05
CA THR A 280 2.67 -16.28 13.64
C THR A 280 2.11 -15.38 14.75
N ASP A 281 2.98 -14.64 15.45
CA ASP A 281 2.60 -13.86 16.64
C ASP A 281 1.82 -12.59 16.26
N ILE A 282 2.05 -12.08 15.05
CA ILE A 282 1.31 -10.93 14.50
C ILE A 282 0.03 -11.34 13.77
N ARG A 283 -0.45 -12.58 13.93
CA ARG A 283 -1.62 -13.11 13.21
C ARG A 283 -2.68 -13.68 14.15
N PRO A 284 -3.97 -13.66 13.77
CA PRO A 284 -5.00 -14.39 14.47
C PRO A 284 -4.69 -15.88 14.58
N GLN A 285 -5.06 -16.47 15.70
CA GLN A 285 -4.79 -17.88 16.01
C GLN A 285 -5.38 -18.84 14.95
N THR A 286 -6.51 -18.46 14.34
CA THR A 286 -7.16 -19.20 13.24
C THR A 286 -6.34 -19.25 11.94
N GLU A 287 -5.35 -18.36 11.77
CA GLU A 287 -4.50 -18.28 10.58
C GLU A 287 -3.06 -18.80 10.82
N GLN A 288 -2.68 -19.12 12.06
CA GLN A 288 -1.33 -19.57 12.39
C GLN A 288 -0.99 -20.92 11.74
N SER A 289 -1.89 -21.91 11.77
CA SER A 289 -1.64 -23.20 11.12
C SER A 289 -1.53 -23.09 9.59
N LYS A 290 -2.27 -22.15 8.98
CA LYS A 290 -2.22 -21.92 7.53
C LYS A 290 -0.85 -21.43 7.08
N ILE A 291 -0.22 -20.51 7.81
CA ILE A 291 1.11 -20.03 7.41
C ILE A 291 2.17 -21.11 7.50
N GLU A 292 2.14 -21.97 8.51
CA GLU A 292 3.13 -23.04 8.64
C GLU A 292 3.08 -24.01 7.45
N GLU A 293 1.86 -24.38 7.03
CA GLU A 293 1.64 -25.18 5.82
C GLU A 293 2.12 -24.47 4.55
N ILE A 294 1.78 -23.19 4.39
CA ILE A 294 2.20 -22.36 3.25
C ILE A 294 3.72 -22.26 3.18
N VAL A 295 4.41 -22.02 4.30
CA VAL A 295 5.87 -21.91 4.34
C VAL A 295 6.52 -23.24 3.98
N LYS A 296 5.99 -24.35 4.49
CA LYS A 296 6.48 -25.70 4.19
C LYS A 296 6.33 -26.04 2.70
N LEU A 297 5.16 -25.76 2.12
CA LEU A 297 4.87 -25.99 0.70
C LEU A 297 5.73 -25.11 -0.21
N ASN A 298 5.87 -23.83 0.12
CA ASN A 298 6.65 -22.89 -0.67
C ASN A 298 8.14 -23.23 -0.68
N ARG A 299 8.69 -23.77 0.41
CA ARG A 299 10.08 -24.23 0.47
C ARG A 299 10.37 -25.36 -0.52
N GLN A 300 9.37 -26.17 -0.86
CA GLN A 300 9.51 -27.28 -1.79
C GLN A 300 9.29 -26.87 -3.25
N THR A 301 8.46 -25.85 -3.48
CA THR A 301 7.97 -25.48 -4.82
C THR A 301 8.56 -24.18 -5.37
N GLY A 302 9.15 -23.33 -4.52
CA GLY A 302 9.66 -22.02 -4.92
C GLY A 302 8.56 -20.98 -5.25
N LEU A 303 7.29 -21.29 -4.96
CA LEU A 303 6.15 -20.51 -5.42
C LEU A 303 6.08 -19.10 -4.81
N TYR A 304 5.80 -18.13 -5.70
CA TYR A 304 5.32 -16.79 -5.37
C TYR A 304 3.99 -16.91 -4.63
N HIS A 305 3.87 -16.24 -3.49
CA HIS A 305 2.64 -16.29 -2.69
C HIS A 305 2.03 -14.91 -2.58
N ASN A 306 0.83 -14.76 -3.17
CA ASN A 306 -0.02 -13.58 -3.06
C ASN A 306 -1.34 -13.98 -2.38
N GLN A 307 -1.53 -13.57 -1.14
CA GLN A 307 -2.77 -13.81 -0.39
C GLN A 307 -3.09 -12.63 0.54
N GLN A 308 -4.39 -12.45 0.79
CA GLN A 308 -4.91 -11.57 1.82
C GLN A 308 -5.01 -12.33 3.14
N THR A 309 -4.61 -11.69 4.23
CA THR A 309 -4.59 -12.26 5.58
C THR A 309 -4.78 -11.14 6.59
N PHE A 310 -5.10 -11.50 7.83
CA PHE A 310 -5.26 -10.54 8.90
C PHE A 310 -4.04 -10.53 9.81
N HIS A 311 -3.57 -9.34 10.16
CA HIS A 311 -2.48 -9.15 11.11
C HIS A 311 -2.94 -8.29 12.29
N TYR A 312 -2.26 -8.42 13.43
CA TYR A 312 -2.36 -7.52 14.57
C TYR A 312 -1.18 -6.55 14.59
N LYS A 313 -1.47 -5.28 14.87
CA LYS A 313 -0.47 -4.29 15.29
C LYS A 313 -0.16 -4.45 16.78
N ARG A 314 0.88 -3.76 17.26
CA ARG A 314 1.28 -3.76 18.67
C ARG A 314 0.16 -3.36 19.63
N ASP A 315 -0.66 -2.39 19.24
CA ASP A 315 -1.79 -1.89 20.02
C ASP A 315 -3.02 -2.83 20.02
N GLY A 316 -2.95 -3.94 19.27
CA GLY A 316 -4.04 -4.90 19.11
C GLY A 316 -5.01 -4.58 17.99
N GLU A 317 -4.79 -3.53 17.19
CA GLU A 317 -5.60 -3.23 16.02
C GLU A 317 -5.48 -4.37 14.98
N LEU A 318 -6.63 -4.89 14.54
CA LEU A 318 -6.69 -5.90 13.48
C LEU A 318 -6.72 -5.21 12.12
N ILE A 319 -5.72 -5.50 11.29
CA ILE A 319 -5.61 -4.99 9.92
C ILE A 319 -5.70 -6.12 8.90
N ASN A 320 -6.27 -5.81 7.74
CA ASN A 320 -6.30 -6.66 6.57
C ASN A 320 -5.13 -6.29 5.65
N VAL A 321 -4.25 -7.25 5.39
CA VAL A 321 -3.04 -7.02 4.60
C VAL A 321 -2.99 -7.95 3.38
N SER A 322 -2.64 -7.36 2.24
CA SER A 322 -2.27 -8.08 1.03
C SER A 322 -0.78 -8.39 1.08
N ILE A 323 -0.42 -9.67 1.10
CA ILE A 323 0.96 -10.14 1.23
C ILE A 323 1.51 -10.56 -0.12
N GLU A 324 2.62 -9.95 -0.52
CA GLU A 324 3.46 -10.42 -1.63
C GLU A 324 4.78 -10.94 -1.07
N SER A 325 5.20 -12.13 -1.48
CA SER A 325 6.42 -12.72 -0.91
C SER A 325 7.17 -13.67 -1.83
N ASN A 326 8.50 -13.64 -1.69
CA ASN A 326 9.46 -14.44 -2.44
C ASN A 326 10.46 -15.12 -1.50
N LEU A 327 10.98 -16.28 -1.91
CA LEU A 327 12.09 -16.94 -1.22
C LEU A 327 13.42 -16.37 -1.70
N ILE A 328 14.34 -16.16 -0.76
CA ILE A 328 15.71 -15.75 -1.04
C ILE A 328 16.67 -16.59 -0.20
N GLU A 329 17.84 -16.88 -0.75
CA GLU A 329 18.92 -17.55 -0.03
C GLU A 329 20.01 -16.54 0.32
N ILE A 330 20.30 -16.40 1.61
CA ILE A 330 21.37 -15.53 2.13
C ILE A 330 22.21 -16.35 3.11
N ASP A 331 23.52 -16.42 2.87
CA ASP A 331 24.48 -17.16 3.71
C ASP A 331 24.09 -18.62 3.99
N GLY A 332 23.50 -19.30 2.99
CA GLY A 332 23.01 -20.68 3.09
C GLY A 332 21.71 -20.84 3.89
N LYS A 333 21.08 -19.75 4.32
CA LYS A 333 19.75 -19.74 4.95
C LYS A 333 18.67 -19.35 3.95
N ILE A 334 17.62 -20.16 3.90
CA ILE A 334 16.43 -19.88 3.10
C ILE A 334 15.51 -18.96 3.90
N LEU A 335 15.46 -17.70 3.50
CA LEU A 335 14.63 -16.66 4.09
C LEU A 335 13.45 -16.35 3.17
N ARG A 336 12.40 -15.75 3.74
CA ARG A 336 11.28 -15.22 2.96
C ARG A 336 11.25 -13.71 3.05
N LEU A 337 11.36 -13.05 1.91
CA LEU A 337 11.13 -11.62 1.77
C LEU A 337 9.64 -11.38 1.59
N VAL A 338 9.08 -10.55 2.45
CA VAL A 338 7.67 -10.21 2.46
C VAL A 338 7.49 -8.71 2.31
N LEU A 339 6.52 -8.34 1.50
CA LEU A 339 5.95 -7.01 1.42
C LEU A 339 4.48 -7.12 1.83
N ALA A 340 4.07 -6.27 2.75
CA ALA A 340 2.69 -6.24 3.25
C ALA A 340 2.05 -4.89 2.98
N ASN A 341 0.97 -4.91 2.22
CA ASN A 341 0.18 -3.73 1.93
C ASN A 341 -1.10 -3.75 2.76
N ASP A 342 -1.30 -2.76 3.61
CA ASP A 342 -2.55 -2.61 4.37
C ASP A 342 -3.68 -2.18 3.44
N ILE A 343 -4.71 -3.01 3.34
CA ILE A 343 -5.89 -2.81 2.51
C ILE A 343 -7.16 -2.67 3.37
N THR A 344 -7.02 -2.43 4.67
CA THR A 344 -8.15 -2.33 5.62
C THR A 344 -9.13 -1.24 5.21
N GLU A 345 -8.64 -0.03 4.97
CA GLU A 345 -9.47 1.11 4.56
C GLU A 345 -10.13 0.86 3.21
N LEU A 346 -9.38 0.32 2.24
CA LEU A 346 -9.90 -0.05 0.93
C LEU A 346 -11.07 -1.04 1.05
N LYS A 347 -10.91 -2.08 1.88
CA LYS A 347 -11.95 -3.10 2.10
C LYS A 347 -13.16 -2.56 2.85
N LYS A 348 -12.94 -1.67 3.82
CA LYS A 348 -14.02 -1.00 4.54
C LYS A 348 -14.86 -0.15 3.57
N ASN A 349 -14.21 0.64 2.72
CA ASN A 349 -14.89 1.47 1.73
C ASN A 349 -15.63 0.63 0.69
N GLU A 350 -15.05 -0.49 0.23
CA GLU A 350 -15.72 -1.43 -0.66
C GLU A 350 -16.99 -2.01 -0.03
N LEU A 351 -16.94 -2.38 1.25
CA LEU A 351 -18.08 -2.93 1.97
C LEU A 351 -19.17 -1.88 2.20
N GLU A 352 -18.80 -0.66 2.64
CA GLU A 352 -19.74 0.45 2.83
C GLU A 352 -20.44 0.81 1.53
N LEU A 353 -19.70 0.84 0.41
CA LEU A 353 -20.27 1.07 -0.92
C LEU A 353 -21.25 -0.03 -1.32
N GLN A 354 -20.92 -1.30 -1.07
CA GLN A 354 -21.82 -2.42 -1.34
C GLN A 354 -23.11 -2.34 -0.52
N GLN A 355 -23.00 -1.99 0.77
CA GLN A 355 -24.16 -1.81 1.66
C GLN A 355 -25.03 -0.63 1.22
N ALA A 356 -24.43 0.51 0.88
CA ALA A 356 -25.15 1.66 0.35
C ALA A 356 -25.90 1.31 -0.94
N HIS A 357 -25.27 0.56 -1.85
CA HIS A 357 -25.90 0.11 -3.10
C HIS A 357 -27.06 -0.85 -2.85
N GLN A 358 -26.93 -1.77 -1.89
CA GLN A 358 -28.02 -2.66 -1.49
C GLN A 358 -29.20 -1.89 -0.88
N LEU A 359 -28.92 -0.93 0.00
CA LEU A 359 -29.95 -0.06 0.60
C LEU A 359 -30.66 0.77 -0.45
N LEU A 360 -29.93 1.36 -1.41
CA LEU A 360 -30.51 2.10 -2.53
C LEU A 360 -31.43 1.21 -3.36
N ARG A 361 -30.97 0.03 -3.79
CA ARG A 361 -31.79 -0.93 -4.55
C ARG A 361 -33.05 -1.34 -3.80
N ARG A 362 -32.95 -1.54 -2.49
CA ARG A 362 -34.11 -1.88 -1.65
C ARG A 362 -35.10 -0.72 -1.59
N SER A 363 -34.62 0.49 -1.34
CA SER A 363 -35.46 1.69 -1.32
C SER A 363 -36.15 1.94 -2.67
N GLU A 364 -35.44 1.77 -3.79
CA GLU A 364 -36.01 1.86 -5.14
C GLU A 364 -37.09 0.80 -5.38
N ALA A 365 -36.86 -0.45 -4.96
CA ALA A 365 -37.84 -1.53 -5.08
C ALA A 365 -39.09 -1.27 -4.23
N ASP A 366 -38.92 -0.81 -2.99
CA ASP A 366 -40.02 -0.48 -2.09
C ASP A 366 -40.87 0.68 -2.64
N LEU A 367 -40.23 1.76 -3.13
CA LEU A 367 -40.92 2.87 -3.79
C LEU A 367 -41.68 2.41 -5.03
N ARG A 368 -41.06 1.55 -5.86
CA ARG A 368 -41.72 0.98 -7.04
C ARG A 368 -42.91 0.12 -6.65
N ALA A 369 -42.82 -0.68 -5.60
CA ALA A 369 -43.93 -1.50 -5.11
C ALA A 369 -45.10 -0.63 -4.62
N ILE A 370 -44.83 0.44 -3.87
CA ILE A 370 -45.85 1.41 -3.44
C ILE A 370 -46.51 2.09 -4.65
N PHE A 371 -45.70 2.53 -5.61
CA PHE A 371 -46.18 3.19 -6.82
C PHE A 371 -47.06 2.28 -7.69
N GLU A 372 -46.66 1.02 -7.88
CA GLU A 372 -47.42 0.03 -8.68
C GLU A 372 -48.66 -0.51 -7.97
N SER A 373 -48.64 -0.63 -6.63
CA SER A 373 -49.79 -1.11 -5.85
C SER A 373 -50.83 -0.03 -5.54
N SER A 374 -50.57 1.22 -5.92
CA SER A 374 -51.54 2.31 -5.77
C SER A 374 -52.85 2.00 -6.50
N VAL A 375 -53.97 2.20 -5.81
CA VAL A 375 -55.31 2.12 -6.41
C VAL A 375 -55.60 3.26 -7.39
N ASP A 376 -54.82 4.33 -7.33
CA ASP A 376 -54.89 5.47 -8.22
C ASP A 376 -53.93 5.30 -9.40
N GLY A 377 -54.34 5.78 -10.57
CA GLY A 377 -53.47 5.87 -11.73
C GLY A 377 -52.50 7.03 -11.58
N LEU A 378 -51.21 6.75 -11.46
CA LEU A 378 -50.17 7.76 -11.28
C LEU A 378 -49.36 7.90 -12.56
N VAL A 379 -49.14 9.14 -13.02
CA VAL A 379 -48.25 9.48 -14.13
C VAL A 379 -47.39 10.68 -13.71
N LEU A 380 -46.08 10.50 -13.73
CA LEU A 380 -45.10 11.54 -13.48
C LEU A 380 -44.54 12.01 -14.83
N ILE A 381 -44.61 13.31 -15.09
CA ILE A 381 -44.02 13.97 -16.27
C ILE A 381 -42.95 14.98 -15.85
N ASP A 382 -41.99 15.24 -16.73
CA ASP A 382 -41.00 16.33 -16.55
C ASP A 382 -41.53 17.70 -17.01
N SER A 383 -40.67 18.71 -16.92
CA SER A 383 -40.94 20.08 -17.35
C SER A 383 -41.22 20.22 -18.85
N ASP A 384 -40.80 19.27 -19.69
CA ASP A 384 -41.09 19.26 -21.14
C ASP A 384 -42.31 18.37 -21.47
N TYR A 385 -43.06 17.99 -20.42
CA TYR A 385 -44.24 17.15 -20.46
C TYR A 385 -43.99 15.73 -20.98
N ALA A 386 -42.73 15.28 -20.97
CA ALA A 386 -42.37 13.91 -21.27
C ALA A 386 -42.59 13.03 -20.03
N ILE A 387 -43.15 11.84 -20.26
CA ILE A 387 -43.47 10.91 -19.18
C ILE A 387 -42.18 10.33 -18.60
N LYS A 388 -41.93 10.56 -17.31
CA LYS A 388 -40.82 9.95 -16.56
C LYS A 388 -41.19 8.58 -16.03
N GLN A 389 -42.37 8.45 -15.43
CA GLN A 389 -42.86 7.21 -14.81
C GLN A 389 -44.39 7.15 -14.83
N PHE A 390 -44.96 5.94 -14.81
CA PHE A 390 -46.39 5.71 -14.67
C PHE A 390 -46.62 4.31 -14.09
N ASN A 391 -47.70 4.13 -13.33
CA ASN A 391 -48.02 2.83 -12.75
C ASN A 391 -48.98 2.02 -13.64
N GLN A 392 -49.18 0.75 -13.30
CA GLN A 392 -50.11 -0.13 -14.02
C GLN A 392 -51.53 0.46 -14.08
N LYS A 393 -52.02 1.04 -12.97
CA LYS A 393 -53.37 1.60 -12.90
C LYS A 393 -53.60 2.74 -13.88
N ALA A 394 -52.60 3.60 -14.10
CA ALA A 394 -52.67 4.66 -15.10
C ALA A 394 -52.82 4.09 -16.52
N THR A 395 -52.13 2.99 -16.81
CA THR A 395 -52.25 2.29 -18.10
C THR A 395 -53.65 1.68 -18.28
N GLU A 396 -54.27 1.16 -17.22
CA GLU A 396 -55.67 0.69 -17.26
C GLU A 396 -56.64 1.81 -17.61
N TYR A 397 -56.48 3.00 -17.01
CA TYR A 397 -57.29 4.17 -17.36
C TYR A 397 -57.03 4.67 -18.78
N LEU A 398 -55.81 4.55 -19.30
CA LEU A 398 -55.54 4.93 -20.68
C LEU A 398 -56.28 4.03 -21.69
N ARG A 399 -56.43 2.73 -21.39
CA ARG A 399 -57.11 1.74 -22.24
C ARG A 399 -58.61 2.00 -22.42
N ILE A 400 -59.20 2.89 -21.64
CA ILE A 400 -60.55 3.45 -21.85
C ILE A 400 -60.66 4.06 -23.25
N ASN A 401 -59.56 4.62 -23.77
CA ASN A 401 -59.43 5.02 -25.16
C ASN A 401 -58.68 3.93 -25.95
N PRO A 402 -59.37 3.05 -26.71
CA PRO A 402 -58.76 1.87 -27.33
C PRO A 402 -57.69 2.19 -28.39
N ARG A 403 -57.56 3.45 -28.83
CA ARG A 403 -56.56 3.90 -29.80
C ARG A 403 -55.18 4.21 -29.19
N SER A 404 -55.07 4.28 -27.85
CA SER A 404 -53.91 4.89 -27.18
C SER A 404 -52.81 3.91 -26.76
N GLY A 405 -53.02 2.59 -26.83
CA GLY A 405 -52.03 1.60 -26.37
C GLY A 405 -51.70 1.78 -24.88
N GLY A 406 -50.41 1.70 -24.54
CA GLY A 406 -49.87 1.98 -23.20
C GLY A 406 -49.01 3.23 -23.17
N PHE A 407 -48.76 3.78 -21.97
CA PHE A 407 -47.80 4.87 -21.80
C PHE A 407 -46.39 4.41 -22.17
N THR A 408 -45.56 5.35 -22.64
CA THR A 408 -44.16 5.11 -23.00
C THR A 408 -43.30 6.19 -22.35
N ILE A 409 -42.26 5.78 -21.63
CA ILE A 409 -41.32 6.70 -20.98
C ILE A 409 -40.63 7.56 -22.05
N GLY A 410 -40.47 8.85 -21.77
CA GLY A 410 -39.88 9.86 -22.67
C GLY A 410 -40.85 10.41 -23.71
N ARG A 411 -42.04 9.84 -23.87
CA ARG A 411 -43.05 10.35 -24.80
C ARG A 411 -43.84 11.48 -24.17
N ASN A 412 -44.16 12.51 -24.95
CA ASN A 412 -44.96 13.64 -24.48
C ASN A 412 -46.39 13.20 -24.15
N ILE A 413 -46.88 13.59 -22.97
CA ILE A 413 -48.21 13.21 -22.44
C ILE A 413 -49.36 13.66 -23.36
N LEU A 414 -49.20 14.76 -24.09
CA LEU A 414 -50.22 15.29 -25.01
C LEU A 414 -50.54 14.31 -26.14
N THR A 415 -49.61 13.42 -26.49
CA THR A 415 -49.86 12.39 -27.53
C THR A 415 -50.96 11.40 -27.15
N TYR A 416 -51.28 11.30 -25.85
CA TYR A 416 -52.32 10.43 -25.31
C TYR A 416 -53.66 11.15 -25.09
N ILE A 417 -53.69 12.46 -25.33
CA ILE A 417 -54.85 13.32 -25.13
C ILE A 417 -55.43 13.69 -26.50
N PRO A 418 -56.76 13.70 -26.70
CA PRO A 418 -57.36 14.13 -27.95
C PRO A 418 -56.97 15.56 -28.31
N ALA A 419 -56.65 15.82 -29.59
CA ALA A 419 -56.19 17.13 -30.07
C ALA A 419 -57.12 18.30 -29.69
N VAL A 420 -58.44 18.06 -29.68
CA VAL A 420 -59.45 19.05 -29.29
C VAL A 420 -59.26 19.54 -27.84
N GLN A 421 -58.64 18.73 -26.98
CA GLN A 421 -58.43 19.02 -25.56
C GLN A 421 -57.00 19.48 -25.24
N HIS A 422 -56.11 19.59 -26.25
CA HIS A 422 -54.70 19.96 -26.01
C HIS A 422 -54.57 21.35 -25.41
N ALA A 423 -55.31 22.34 -25.92
CA ALA A 423 -55.22 23.72 -25.45
C ALA A 423 -55.61 23.86 -23.97
N ASP A 424 -56.73 23.23 -23.58
CA ASP A 424 -57.20 23.27 -22.19
C ASP A 424 -56.24 22.54 -21.25
N PHE A 425 -55.73 21.37 -21.68
CA PHE A 425 -54.81 20.60 -20.85
C PHE A 425 -53.44 21.28 -20.72
N LEU A 426 -52.91 21.88 -21.79
CA LEU A 426 -51.70 22.69 -21.74
C LEU A 426 -51.85 23.87 -20.76
N SER A 427 -52.98 24.57 -20.80
CA SER A 427 -53.27 25.65 -19.85
C SER A 427 -53.25 25.17 -18.40
N MET A 428 -53.81 23.97 -18.12
CA MET A 428 -53.71 23.36 -16.79
C MET A 428 -52.25 23.04 -16.42
N LEU A 429 -51.47 22.45 -17.34
CA LEU A 429 -50.07 22.10 -17.08
C LEU A 429 -49.20 23.34 -16.80
N GLU A 430 -49.41 24.45 -17.50
CA GLU A 430 -48.69 25.71 -17.25
C GLU A 430 -49.03 26.33 -15.89
N ARG A 431 -50.31 26.29 -15.50
CA ARG A 431 -50.73 26.70 -14.14
C ARG A 431 -50.11 25.84 -13.05
N VAL A 432 -50.00 24.54 -13.28
CA VAL A 432 -49.35 23.62 -12.33
C VAL A 432 -47.84 23.87 -12.26
N LYS A 433 -47.18 24.19 -13.38
CA LYS A 433 -45.79 24.68 -13.40
C LYS A 433 -45.60 26.00 -12.65
N ALA A 434 -46.65 26.82 -12.51
CA ALA A 434 -46.63 28.02 -11.68
C ALA A 434 -46.88 27.73 -10.18
N GLY A 435 -47.00 26.45 -9.79
CA GLY A 435 -47.16 26.01 -8.41
C GLY A 435 -48.61 25.73 -8.00
N GLU A 436 -49.57 25.84 -8.91
CA GLU A 436 -50.98 25.56 -8.61
C GLU A 436 -51.27 24.05 -8.58
N THR A 437 -52.08 23.59 -7.62
CA THR A 437 -52.68 22.24 -7.67
C THR A 437 -54.05 22.35 -8.35
N ILE A 438 -54.24 21.58 -9.42
CA ILE A 438 -55.51 21.54 -10.16
C ILE A 438 -56.19 20.19 -9.92
N ALA A 439 -57.49 20.21 -9.69
CA ALA A 439 -58.29 18.99 -9.63
C ALA A 439 -59.63 19.13 -10.34
N TYR A 440 -60.08 18.07 -11.01
CA TYR A 440 -61.35 18.04 -11.73
C TYR A 440 -61.87 16.61 -11.94
N ASP A 441 -63.19 16.47 -11.98
CA ASP A 441 -63.85 15.22 -12.36
C ASP A 441 -64.00 15.16 -13.88
N ARG A 442 -63.85 13.97 -14.46
CA ARG A 442 -64.15 13.72 -15.87
C ARG A 442 -64.97 12.46 -16.06
N HIS A 443 -66.02 12.58 -16.85
CA HIS A 443 -66.88 11.47 -17.23
C HIS A 443 -66.44 10.86 -18.57
N TYR A 444 -66.24 9.56 -18.59
CA TYR A 444 -65.94 8.78 -19.79
C TYR A 444 -67.07 7.80 -20.07
N ARG A 445 -67.56 7.79 -21.32
CA ARG A 445 -68.52 6.81 -21.81
C ARG A 445 -67.80 5.76 -22.66
N THR A 446 -67.71 4.53 -22.16
CA THR A 446 -67.13 3.38 -22.86
C THR A 446 -68.22 2.35 -23.17
N GLY A 447 -68.84 2.46 -24.34
CA GLY A 447 -69.94 1.55 -24.72
C GLY A 447 -71.12 1.61 -23.75
N LYS A 448 -71.43 0.49 -23.08
CA LYS A 448 -72.49 0.41 -22.05
C LYS A 448 -72.04 0.87 -20.65
N ASN A 449 -70.74 1.06 -20.42
CA ASN A 449 -70.21 1.44 -19.12
C ASN A 449 -69.93 2.95 -19.05
N SER A 450 -70.11 3.51 -17.86
CA SER A 450 -69.92 4.91 -17.51
C SER A 450 -68.88 4.98 -16.40
N LEU A 451 -67.80 5.72 -16.60
CA LEU A 451 -66.71 5.85 -15.65
C LEU A 451 -66.48 7.32 -15.29
N TRP A 452 -66.38 7.62 -14.00
CA TRP A 452 -65.98 8.92 -13.49
C TRP A 452 -64.57 8.84 -12.91
N ILE A 453 -63.64 9.62 -13.48
CA ILE A 453 -62.28 9.73 -12.96
C ILE A 453 -62.09 11.13 -12.37
N TYR A 454 -61.66 11.19 -11.11
CA TYR A 454 -61.15 12.39 -10.49
C TYR A 454 -59.66 12.53 -10.80
N TYR A 455 -59.29 13.59 -11.53
CA TYR A 455 -57.89 13.90 -11.81
C TYR A 455 -57.39 14.97 -10.84
N THR A 456 -56.17 14.77 -10.33
CA THR A 456 -55.40 15.85 -9.70
C THR A 456 -54.06 16.00 -10.41
N LEU A 457 -53.62 17.22 -10.60
CA LEU A 457 -52.33 17.58 -11.16
C LEU A 457 -51.59 18.38 -10.10
N ASN A 458 -50.48 17.81 -9.61
CA ASN A 458 -49.69 18.40 -8.54
C ASN A 458 -48.28 18.70 -9.03
N PRO A 459 -47.69 19.85 -8.68
CA PRO A 459 -46.28 20.12 -8.95
C PRO A 459 -45.40 19.19 -8.11
N VAL A 460 -44.34 18.66 -8.72
CA VAL A 460 -43.31 17.88 -8.04
C VAL A 460 -42.07 18.75 -7.89
N TYR A 461 -41.59 18.88 -6.65
CA TYR A 461 -40.44 19.71 -6.31
C TYR A 461 -39.17 18.88 -6.19
N THR A 462 -38.07 19.44 -6.66
CA THR A 462 -36.70 18.94 -6.42
C THR A 462 -35.82 20.16 -6.20
N ASP A 463 -35.16 20.24 -5.04
CA ASP A 463 -34.32 21.38 -4.63
C ASP A 463 -35.00 22.75 -4.84
N ASP A 464 -36.21 22.89 -4.27
CA ASP A 464 -37.09 24.08 -4.34
C ASP A 464 -37.57 24.52 -5.73
N ASN A 465 -37.20 23.79 -6.79
CA ASN A 465 -37.70 24.02 -8.14
C ASN A 465 -38.72 22.96 -8.55
N ILE A 466 -39.71 23.35 -9.35
CA ILE A 466 -40.67 22.39 -9.91
C ILE A 466 -39.94 21.59 -11.00
N SER A 467 -39.72 20.32 -10.73
CA SER A 467 -39.01 19.38 -11.62
C SER A 467 -39.94 18.56 -12.50
N GLY A 468 -41.24 18.63 -12.25
CA GLY A 468 -42.24 17.90 -13.00
C GLY A 468 -43.66 18.05 -12.45
N ILE A 469 -44.57 17.25 -12.99
CA ILE A 469 -45.98 17.23 -12.60
C ILE A 469 -46.40 15.78 -12.34
N CYS A 470 -47.05 15.54 -11.21
CA CYS A 470 -47.68 14.27 -10.88
C CYS A 470 -49.18 14.36 -11.18
N ILE A 471 -49.62 13.59 -12.17
CA ILE A 471 -51.02 13.44 -12.55
C ILE A 471 -51.55 12.18 -11.87
N THR A 472 -52.56 12.33 -11.03
CA THR A 472 -53.25 11.21 -10.38
C THR A 472 -54.66 11.09 -10.95
N GLY A 473 -55.09 9.89 -11.35
CA GLY A 473 -56.49 9.59 -11.66
C GLY A 473 -57.06 8.64 -10.62
N ARG A 474 -58.22 8.94 -10.05
CA ARG A 474 -58.95 8.06 -9.14
C ARG A 474 -60.32 7.75 -9.70
N ASP A 475 -60.70 6.48 -9.73
CA ASP A 475 -62.06 6.09 -10.06
C ASP A 475 -63.01 6.45 -8.90
N ILE A 476 -63.95 7.35 -9.18
CA ILE A 476 -64.97 7.81 -8.23
C ILE A 476 -66.39 7.41 -8.69
N THR A 477 -66.50 6.44 -9.60
CA THR A 477 -67.78 6.00 -10.18
C THR A 477 -68.73 5.46 -9.12
N SER A 478 -68.22 4.61 -8.21
CA SER A 478 -69.00 4.08 -7.09
C SER A 478 -69.51 5.20 -6.18
N THR A 479 -68.65 6.18 -5.88
CA THR A 479 -68.98 7.36 -5.09
C THR A 479 -70.05 8.20 -5.76
N LYS A 480 -69.93 8.51 -7.07
CA LYS A 480 -70.94 9.26 -7.82
C LYS A 480 -72.28 8.55 -7.88
N ASN A 481 -72.29 7.23 -8.11
CA ASN A 481 -73.51 6.42 -8.11
C ASN A 481 -74.18 6.41 -6.73
N TYR A 482 -73.40 6.36 -5.65
CA TYR A 482 -73.93 6.38 -4.29
C TYR A 482 -74.51 7.76 -3.94
N ILE A 483 -73.82 8.84 -4.31
CA ILE A 483 -74.33 10.22 -4.16
C ILE A 483 -75.67 10.37 -4.91
N GLN A 484 -75.76 9.92 -6.15
CA GLN A 484 -77.00 9.99 -6.92
C GLN A 484 -78.14 9.23 -6.24
N LYS A 485 -77.88 8.02 -5.72
CA LYS A 485 -78.88 7.25 -4.98
C LYS A 485 -79.39 7.99 -3.75
N ILE A 486 -78.49 8.63 -2.98
CA ILE A 486 -78.87 9.44 -1.81
C ILE A 486 -79.72 10.63 -2.24
N GLU A 487 -79.36 11.32 -3.33
CA GLU A 487 -80.13 12.45 -3.84
C GLU A 487 -81.56 12.04 -4.25
N ASP A 488 -81.68 10.89 -4.92
CA ASP A 488 -82.97 10.33 -5.34
C ASP A 488 -83.81 9.95 -4.11
N GLN A 489 -83.23 9.30 -3.10
CA GLN A 489 -83.91 8.98 -1.83
C GLN A 489 -84.37 10.26 -1.10
N ASN A 490 -83.51 11.28 -1.01
CA ASN A 490 -83.84 12.57 -0.40
C ASN A 490 -84.95 13.31 -1.14
N LYS A 491 -85.12 13.10 -2.44
CA LYS A 491 -86.24 13.65 -3.19
C LYS A 491 -87.56 12.99 -2.76
N VAL A 492 -87.60 11.66 -2.66
CA VAL A 492 -88.79 10.93 -2.20
C VAL A 492 -89.12 11.26 -0.74
N PHE A 493 -88.12 11.37 0.14
CA PHE A 493 -88.36 11.81 1.52
C PHE A 493 -88.96 13.22 1.60
N ARG A 494 -88.49 14.16 0.77
CA ARG A 494 -89.07 15.51 0.68
C ARG A 494 -90.52 15.48 0.20
N GLU A 495 -90.87 14.61 -0.75
CA GLU A 495 -92.26 14.42 -1.17
C GLU A 495 -93.14 13.89 -0.04
N ILE A 496 -92.70 12.86 0.70
CA ILE A 496 -93.45 12.31 1.83
C ILE A 496 -93.67 13.38 2.91
N ALA A 497 -92.63 14.14 3.26
CA ALA A 497 -92.73 15.22 4.24
C ALA A 497 -93.73 16.30 3.81
N TRP A 498 -93.82 16.61 2.51
CA TRP A 498 -94.80 17.53 1.96
C TRP A 498 -96.23 16.98 2.05
N ILE A 499 -96.46 15.71 1.69
CA ILE A 499 -97.77 15.04 1.82
C ILE A 499 -98.23 15.06 3.29
N GLN A 500 -97.34 14.71 4.22
CA GLN A 500 -97.62 14.76 5.67
C GLN A 500 -98.02 16.16 6.14
N SER A 501 -97.31 17.19 5.70
CA SER A 501 -97.53 18.56 6.18
C SER A 501 -98.74 19.25 5.57
N HIS A 502 -99.09 18.94 4.32
CA HIS A 502 -100.09 19.69 3.56
C HIS A 502 -101.32 18.88 3.17
N ILE A 503 -101.15 17.60 2.83
CA ILE A 503 -102.25 16.77 2.34
C ILE A 503 -102.96 16.07 3.49
N VAL A 504 -102.22 15.46 4.44
CA VAL A 504 -102.81 14.77 5.61
C VAL A 504 -103.62 15.71 6.51
N ARG A 505 -103.22 16.99 6.59
CA ARG A 505 -103.87 17.96 7.48
C ARG A 505 -105.33 18.25 7.12
N ALA A 506 -105.68 18.19 5.83
CA ALA A 506 -107.02 18.51 5.34
C ALA A 506 -108.12 17.53 5.81
N PRO A 507 -107.98 16.18 5.63
CA PRO A 507 -108.96 15.24 6.19
C PRO A 507 -108.94 15.22 7.72
N VAL A 508 -107.79 15.37 8.37
CA VAL A 508 -107.72 15.43 9.85
C VAL A 508 -108.47 16.64 10.39
N ALA A 509 -108.30 17.82 9.79
CA ALA A 509 -109.05 19.02 10.18
C ALA A 509 -110.56 18.85 9.96
N ARG A 510 -110.97 18.22 8.84
CA ARG A 510 -112.38 17.87 8.59
C ARG A 510 -112.92 16.93 9.67
N LEU A 511 -112.20 15.85 10.00
CA LEU A 511 -112.60 14.91 11.04
C LEU A 511 -112.77 15.59 12.41
N LEU A 512 -111.81 16.44 12.79
CA LEU A 512 -111.89 17.19 14.05
C LEU A 512 -113.08 18.16 14.06
N GLY A 513 -113.34 18.86 12.95
CA GLY A 513 -114.49 19.75 12.82
C GLY A 513 -115.83 19.01 12.89
N LEU A 514 -115.94 17.89 12.16
CA LEU A 514 -117.13 17.03 12.20
C LEU A 514 -117.34 16.42 13.59
N LEU A 515 -116.26 16.10 14.32
CA LEU A 515 -116.35 15.55 15.67
C LEU A 515 -116.92 16.58 16.66
N GLN A 516 -116.53 17.85 16.52
CA GLN A 516 -117.11 18.93 17.31
C GLN A 516 -118.61 19.10 17.04
N ILE A 517 -119.07 18.88 15.80
CA ILE A 517 -120.49 18.93 15.44
C ILE A 517 -121.26 17.79 16.12
N ILE A 518 -120.75 16.55 16.05
CA ILE A 518 -121.38 15.38 16.68
C ILE A 518 -121.41 15.48 18.22
N GLN A 519 -120.48 16.21 18.82
CA GLN A 519 -120.44 16.43 20.28
C GLN A 519 -121.47 17.46 20.79
N GLN A 520 -122.15 18.19 19.91
CA GLN A 520 -123.22 19.13 20.27
C GLN A 520 -124.61 18.51 20.07
N PRO A 521 -125.69 19.05 20.67
CA PRO A 521 -127.04 18.58 20.40
C PRO A 521 -127.42 18.88 18.94
N THR A 522 -127.47 17.85 18.09
CA THR A 522 -127.80 17.95 16.65
C THR A 522 -129.06 17.17 16.29
N THR A 523 -129.58 17.36 15.08
CA THR A 523 -130.66 16.53 14.53
C THR A 523 -130.12 15.17 14.08
N ASP A 524 -130.99 14.15 13.99
CA ASP A 524 -130.60 12.82 13.48
C ASP A 524 -130.06 12.89 12.03
N GLU A 525 -130.59 13.82 11.22
CA GLU A 525 -130.17 14.01 9.83
C GLU A 525 -128.77 14.65 9.72
N ASP A 526 -128.46 15.62 10.59
CA ASP A 526 -127.12 16.24 10.68
C ASP A 526 -126.09 15.25 11.23
N PHE A 527 -126.49 14.39 12.19
CA PHE A 527 -125.64 13.34 12.73
C PHE A 527 -125.27 12.33 11.65
N ASP A 528 -126.25 11.81 10.90
CA ASP A 528 -126.01 10.87 9.81
C ASP A 528 -125.16 11.49 8.69
N MET A 529 -125.36 12.77 8.38
CA MET A 529 -124.54 13.49 7.40
C MET A 529 -123.09 13.68 7.88
N ALA A 530 -122.89 14.04 9.15
CA ALA A 530 -121.56 14.18 9.74
C ALA A 530 -120.81 12.84 9.76
N VAL A 531 -121.49 11.73 10.08
CA VAL A 531 -120.93 10.37 10.04
C VAL A 531 -120.53 9.97 8.62
N ARG A 532 -121.34 10.30 7.60
CA ARG A 532 -120.96 10.05 6.19
C ARG A 532 -119.69 10.81 5.78
N TYR A 533 -119.61 12.11 6.03
CA TYR A 533 -118.42 12.91 5.69
C TYR A 533 -117.19 12.55 6.53
N MET A 534 -117.38 12.05 7.76
CA MET A 534 -116.30 11.47 8.54
C MET A 534 -115.78 10.21 7.86
N ASN A 535 -116.66 9.29 7.46
CA ASN A 535 -116.24 8.08 6.75
C ASN A 535 -115.49 8.41 5.46
N GLU A 536 -115.95 9.38 4.66
CA GLU A 536 -115.22 9.85 3.48
C GLU A 536 -113.84 10.41 3.83
N SER A 537 -113.74 11.24 4.88
CA SER A 537 -112.47 11.83 5.33
C SER A 537 -111.52 10.77 5.92
N VAL A 538 -112.06 9.73 6.59
CA VAL A 538 -111.29 8.57 7.06
C VAL A 538 -110.76 7.77 5.87
N THR A 539 -111.59 7.48 4.87
CA THR A 539 -111.16 6.76 3.66
C THR A 539 -110.12 7.56 2.88
N GLU A 540 -110.28 8.87 2.77
CA GLU A 540 -109.29 9.74 2.14
C GLU A 540 -107.96 9.74 2.90
N LEU A 541 -108.01 9.84 4.24
CA LEU A 541 -106.82 9.75 5.09
C LEU A 541 -106.13 8.38 4.95
N ASP A 542 -106.89 7.30 4.92
CA ASP A 542 -106.37 5.94 4.74
C ASP A 542 -105.67 5.78 3.38
N ASN A 543 -106.25 6.32 2.30
CA ASN A 543 -105.61 6.36 0.98
C ASN A 543 -104.30 7.16 0.99
N ILE A 544 -104.25 8.29 1.70
CA ILE A 544 -103.01 9.10 1.83
C ILE A 544 -101.95 8.31 2.61
N VAL A 545 -102.34 7.62 3.69
CA VAL A 545 -101.42 6.76 4.45
C VAL A 545 -100.93 5.58 3.59
N ALA A 546 -101.79 5.00 2.76
CA ALA A 546 -101.43 3.96 1.80
C ALA A 546 -100.41 4.45 0.75
N ASP A 547 -100.55 5.69 0.24
CA ASP A 547 -99.58 6.28 -0.69
C ASP A 547 -98.22 6.54 -0.01
N ILE A 548 -98.24 7.10 1.20
CA ILE A 548 -97.02 7.35 1.99
C ILE A 548 -96.29 6.05 2.32
N THR A 549 -97.01 5.02 2.73
CA THR A 549 -96.41 3.71 3.02
C THR A 549 -95.84 3.09 1.74
N THR A 550 -96.54 3.15 0.61
CA THR A 550 -96.04 2.69 -0.70
C THR A 550 -94.76 3.41 -1.11
N LYS A 551 -94.72 4.75 -1.02
CA LYS A 551 -93.52 5.55 -1.28
C LYS A 551 -92.38 5.22 -0.31
N SER A 552 -92.67 5.00 0.97
CA SER A 552 -91.67 4.60 1.98
C SER A 552 -91.10 3.20 1.70
N TYR A 553 -91.93 2.25 1.24
CA TYR A 553 -91.49 0.93 0.80
C TYR A 553 -90.59 0.98 -0.44
N SER A 554 -90.82 1.92 -1.35
CA SER A 554 -89.93 2.11 -2.50
C SER A 554 -88.52 2.54 -2.09
N ILE A 555 -88.38 3.26 -0.97
CA ILE A 555 -87.07 3.64 -0.40
C ILE A 555 -86.40 2.43 0.29
N SER A 556 -87.14 1.64 1.07
CA SER A 556 -86.58 0.49 1.80
C SER A 556 -86.18 -0.69 0.88
N MET A 557 -86.81 -0.83 -0.29
CA MET A 557 -86.38 -1.76 -1.34
C MET A 557 -85.02 -1.39 -1.97
N ILE A 558 -84.62 -0.12 -1.91
CA ILE A 558 -83.31 0.36 -2.39
C ILE A 558 -82.19 0.00 -1.40
N GLU A 559 -82.51 -0.21 -0.12
CA GLU A 559 -81.56 -0.53 0.95
C GLU A 559 -81.14 -2.00 1.03
N LYS A 560 -81.87 -2.95 0.39
CA LYS A 560 -81.44 -4.36 0.43
C LYS A 560 -80.18 -4.55 -0.40
N PRO A 561 -79.02 -4.86 0.22
CA PRO A 561 -77.82 -5.16 -0.53
C PRO A 561 -78.03 -6.50 -1.25
N GLN A 562 -77.81 -6.52 -2.57
CA GLN A 562 -77.38 -7.75 -3.22
C GLN A 562 -75.99 -8.08 -2.65
N ASN A 563 -75.95 -8.84 -1.55
CA ASN A 563 -74.74 -9.54 -1.13
C ASN A 563 -74.42 -10.58 -2.22
N THR A 564 -73.50 -10.24 -3.11
CA THR A 564 -72.94 -11.16 -4.11
C THR A 564 -71.42 -11.26 -4.01
N TYR A 565 -70.87 -11.17 -2.78
CA TYR A 565 -69.42 -11.27 -2.53
C TYR A 565 -69.01 -12.38 -1.55
N GLU A 566 -69.80 -13.46 -1.41
CA GLU A 566 -69.40 -14.64 -0.61
C GLU A 566 -69.03 -15.89 -1.42
N LYS A 567 -68.91 -15.82 -2.75
CA LYS A 567 -68.37 -16.92 -3.57
C LYS A 567 -67.11 -16.51 -4.32
N GLN A 568 -65.99 -16.34 -3.62
CA GLN A 568 -64.64 -16.42 -4.21
C GLN A 568 -63.52 -16.51 -3.14
N ARG A 569 -63.74 -17.30 -2.09
CA ARG A 569 -62.67 -17.82 -1.23
C ARG A 569 -62.94 -19.30 -0.92
N GLU A 570 -62.62 -20.15 -1.89
CA GLU A 570 -62.12 -21.52 -1.68
C GLU A 570 -60.90 -21.70 -2.58
#